data_AF-A0A2L0F216-F1
#
_entry.id   AF-A0A2L0F216-F1
#
_cell.length_a   1.000
_cell.length_b   1.000
_cell.length_c   1.000
_cell.angle_alpha   90.00
_cell.angle_beta   90.00
_cell.angle_gamma   90.00
#
_symmetry.space_group_name_H-M   'P 1'
#
loop_
_entity.id
_entity.type
_entity.pdbx_description
1 polymer ?
#
loop_
_entity_poly.entity_id
_entity_poly.type
_entity_poly.pdbx_seq_one_letter_code
_entity_poly.pdbx_strand_id
1 'polypeptide(L)'
;MSGAYTRFGFGGVCGKLHPVEDEVTGTPFSAASAASAASTARDAAEIRGRIAACFSLIELRRFSDELGVTGISWDRGIKEAAHELVRRFEQRGELWSLVAHLRDARPLVEWPDLRTVPPPSSIAHTAADIPRPAPLPKLTPIPVPIPTEAPTLAPPIPPTTRTPVTPASPFAAAPLVGAGARAASTGRAAAAARAPTSAARRIDPRVLLAALGLVVASLVVAFLMGRASSDPAEAAAPSSEAPPAPQLRPEGLATRAAAAVDRRVEAVARVCEIPPGPADDVMRRAFERCGPALPPSPQRPAGAGARGAEAAPAEQATRPPPPSSAAAPRAPEAGGKAGCVGACERRHRACKATQCGREPTQSSQYQRYQSCLSDCLEQASKCRLGCL
;
A
#
# COMPACT_ATOMS: atom_id res chain seq x y z
N MET A 1 37.41 24.83 45.05
CA MET A 1 36.22 24.14 44.50
C MET A 1 36.19 24.46 43.01
N SER A 2 37.00 23.85 42.16
CA SER A 2 36.97 22.48 41.60
C SER A 2 35.73 22.20 40.74
N GLY A 3 35.95 22.01 39.43
CA GLY A 3 35.01 21.43 38.44
C GLY A 3 34.78 22.32 37.20
N ALA A 4 35.76 22.51 36.29
CA ALA A 4 36.19 21.61 35.20
C ALA A 4 35.40 21.81 33.88
N TYR A 5 36.01 22.59 32.97
CA TYR A 5 35.70 22.65 31.54
C TYR A 5 36.30 21.43 30.83
N THR A 6 35.50 20.61 30.15
CA THR A 6 35.99 19.63 29.17
C THR A 6 35.76 20.14 27.75
N ARG A 7 36.87 20.57 27.17
CA ARG A 7 37.13 20.82 25.75
C ARG A 7 37.37 19.47 25.07
N PHE A 8 36.48 19.05 24.16
CA PHE A 8 36.78 17.95 23.23
C PHE A 8 37.27 18.55 21.91
N GLY A 9 38.58 18.41 21.67
CA GLY A 9 39.21 18.69 20.39
C GLY A 9 39.12 17.47 19.48
N PHE A 10 38.60 17.66 18.27
CA PHE A 10 38.80 16.74 17.15
C PHE A 10 39.96 17.28 16.31
N GLY A 11 41.17 16.90 16.69
CA GLY A 11 42.36 16.95 15.83
C GLY A 11 42.62 15.54 15.30
N GLY A 12 42.23 15.29 14.06
CA GLY A 12 42.47 14.04 13.34
C GLY A 12 43.26 14.32 12.08
N VAL A 13 44.49 13.85 12.07
CA VAL A 13 45.54 14.06 11.06
C VAL A 13 45.14 13.43 9.72
N CYS A 14 45.12 14.23 8.64
CA CYS A 14 45.08 13.71 7.27
C CYS A 14 46.43 13.07 6.93
N GLY A 15 46.53 11.76 7.13
CA GLY A 15 47.58 10.93 6.56
C GLY A 15 47.40 10.82 5.04
N LYS A 16 48.44 11.19 4.30
CA LYS A 16 48.62 10.85 2.88
C LYS A 16 48.63 9.32 2.74
N LEU A 17 47.64 8.77 2.04
CA LEU A 17 47.71 7.38 1.56
C LEU A 17 48.30 7.38 0.14
N HIS A 18 49.32 6.55 -0.03
CA HIS A 18 49.93 6.19 -1.31
C HIS A 18 48.89 5.54 -2.24
N PRO A 19 48.93 5.81 -3.56
CA PRO A 19 48.25 4.97 -4.53
C PRO A 19 49.04 3.66 -4.66
N VAL A 20 48.48 2.58 -4.12
CA VAL A 20 48.87 1.23 -4.50
C VAL A 20 47.95 0.84 -5.65
N GLU A 21 48.51 0.85 -6.86
CA GLU A 21 47.90 0.21 -8.02
C GLU A 21 48.02 -1.30 -7.85
N ASP A 22 47.07 -1.90 -7.15
CA ASP A 22 46.87 -3.35 -7.24
C ASP A 22 46.01 -3.62 -8.47
N GLU A 23 46.67 -4.13 -9.50
CA GLU A 23 46.12 -4.75 -10.71
C GLU A 23 45.34 -6.01 -10.30
N VAL A 24 44.15 -5.82 -9.73
CA VAL A 24 43.26 -6.90 -9.34
C VAL A 24 42.57 -7.42 -10.58
N THR A 25 43.06 -8.58 -11.03
CA THR A 25 42.39 -9.49 -11.96
C THR A 25 40.93 -9.65 -11.55
N GLY A 26 40.01 -9.15 -12.39
CA GLY A 26 38.57 -9.15 -12.16
C GLY A 26 38.03 -10.56 -11.92
N THR A 27 37.92 -10.93 -10.65
CA THR A 27 37.10 -12.07 -10.24
C THR A 27 35.64 -11.66 -10.45
N PRO A 28 34.85 -12.45 -11.18
CA PRO A 28 33.45 -12.11 -11.43
C PRO A 28 32.76 -11.99 -10.07
N PHE A 29 32.20 -10.81 -9.79
CA PHE A 29 31.29 -10.61 -8.66
C PHE A 29 30.22 -11.70 -8.75
N SER A 30 30.39 -12.69 -7.87
CA SER A 30 29.81 -14.01 -8.03
C SER A 30 28.30 -13.93 -7.97
N ALA A 31 27.60 -14.59 -8.88
CA ALA A 31 26.13 -14.68 -8.92
C ALA A 31 25.51 -15.07 -7.56
N ALA A 32 26.29 -15.70 -6.67
CA ALA A 32 25.93 -16.00 -5.29
C ALA A 32 25.64 -14.75 -4.43
N SER A 33 26.36 -13.64 -4.60
CA SER A 33 26.12 -12.41 -3.82
C SER A 33 24.82 -11.72 -4.23
N ALA A 34 24.53 -11.70 -5.53
CA ALA A 34 23.27 -11.19 -6.07
C ALA A 34 22.07 -12.03 -5.61
N ALA A 35 22.21 -13.37 -5.59
CA ALA A 35 21.18 -14.27 -5.09
C ALA A 35 20.93 -14.07 -3.58
N SER A 36 21.99 -13.87 -2.79
CA SER A 36 21.90 -13.57 -1.36
C SER A 36 21.18 -12.23 -1.11
N ALA A 37 21.56 -11.17 -1.84
CA ALA A 37 20.91 -9.87 -1.72
C ALA A 37 19.42 -9.92 -2.09
N ALA A 38 19.07 -10.68 -3.13
CA ALA A 38 17.67 -10.88 -3.54
C ALA A 38 16.85 -11.64 -2.48
N SER A 39 17.46 -12.61 -1.79
CA SER A 39 16.83 -13.30 -0.65
C SER A 39 16.55 -12.32 0.49
N THR A 40 17.57 -11.56 0.92
CA THR A 40 17.43 -10.58 2.00
C THR A 40 16.34 -9.55 1.72
N ALA A 41 16.23 -9.06 0.48
CA ALA A 41 15.19 -8.11 0.10
C ALA A 41 13.77 -8.72 0.19
N ARG A 42 13.63 -9.99 -0.19
CA ARG A 42 12.38 -10.74 -0.07
C ARG A 42 12.00 -10.93 1.40
N ASP A 43 12.96 -11.33 2.22
CA ASP A 43 12.77 -11.56 3.66
C ASP A 43 12.40 -10.24 4.36
N ALA A 44 13.05 -9.13 4.02
CA ALA A 44 12.71 -7.81 4.53
C ALA A 44 11.29 -7.37 4.16
N ALA A 45 10.82 -7.67 2.95
CA ALA A 45 9.44 -7.39 2.55
C ALA A 45 8.42 -8.20 3.36
N GLU A 46 8.72 -9.48 3.59
CA GLU A 46 7.87 -10.36 4.38
C GLU A 46 7.81 -9.92 5.85
N ILE A 47 8.97 -9.62 6.46
CA ILE A 47 9.06 -9.12 7.84
C ILE A 47 8.22 -7.83 7.99
N ARG A 48 8.35 -6.88 7.06
CA ARG A 48 7.55 -5.63 7.06
C ARG A 48 6.04 -5.93 7.05
N GLY A 49 5.59 -6.86 6.21
CA GLY A 49 4.20 -7.27 6.13
C GLY A 49 3.69 -7.89 7.44
N ARG A 50 4.47 -8.80 8.04
CA ARG A 50 4.11 -9.46 9.29
C ARG A 50 4.09 -8.49 10.48
N ILE A 51 5.07 -7.58 10.59
CA ILE A 51 5.05 -6.52 11.62
C ILE A 51 3.77 -5.69 11.50
N ALA A 52 3.43 -5.22 10.30
CA ALA A 52 2.26 -4.37 10.08
C ALA A 52 0.92 -5.10 10.36
N ALA A 53 0.89 -6.43 10.27
CA ALA A 53 -0.29 -7.23 10.57
C ALA A 53 -0.41 -7.58 12.07
N CYS A 54 0.72 -7.82 12.75
CA CYS A 54 0.75 -8.38 14.11
C CYS A 54 0.93 -7.35 15.23
N PHE A 55 1.32 -6.12 14.89
CA PHE A 55 1.48 -5.04 15.86
C PHE A 55 0.42 -3.96 15.66
N SER A 56 0.02 -3.33 16.75
CA SER A 56 -0.59 -2.00 16.70
C SER A 56 0.50 -0.92 16.61
N LEU A 57 0.13 0.29 16.15
CA LEU A 57 1.08 1.41 16.04
C LEU A 57 1.74 1.77 17.38
N ILE A 58 0.98 1.66 18.48
CA ILE A 58 1.46 1.98 19.83
C ILE A 58 2.45 0.90 20.32
N GLU A 59 2.12 -0.38 20.12
CA GLU A 59 3.03 -1.49 20.45
C GLU A 59 4.32 -1.40 19.64
N LEU A 60 4.24 -1.10 18.34
CA LEU A 60 5.42 -0.98 17.49
C LEU A 60 6.33 0.17 17.93
N ARG A 61 5.75 1.30 18.40
CA ARG A 61 6.53 2.40 18.98
C ARG A 61 7.25 1.96 20.24
N ARG A 62 6.54 1.34 21.18
CA ARG A 62 7.15 0.84 22.42
C ARG A 62 8.27 -0.16 22.12
N PHE A 63 8.03 -1.08 21.21
CA PHE A 63 9.03 -2.06 20.77
C PHE A 63 10.25 -1.38 20.14
N SER A 64 10.07 -0.34 19.33
CA SER A 64 11.19 0.41 18.77
C SER A 64 11.99 1.19 19.83
N ASP A 65 11.32 1.69 20.87
CA ASP A 65 11.96 2.37 22.00
C ASP A 65 12.77 1.39 22.85
N GLU A 66 12.25 0.17 23.08
CA GLU A 66 12.95 -0.92 23.75
C GLU A 66 14.21 -1.36 22.98
N LEU A 67 14.18 -1.32 21.65
CA LEU A 67 15.33 -1.58 20.78
C LEU A 67 16.28 -0.38 20.62
N GLY A 68 15.96 0.78 21.21
CA GLY A 68 16.76 2.01 21.08
C GLY A 68 16.75 2.64 19.68
N VAL A 69 15.78 2.31 18.83
CA VAL A 69 15.71 2.82 17.45
C VAL A 69 14.95 4.15 17.42
N THR A 70 15.69 5.26 17.44
CA THR A 70 15.12 6.62 17.44
C THR A 70 14.93 7.17 16.02
N GLY A 71 13.99 8.11 15.84
CA GLY A 71 13.82 8.84 14.57
C GLY A 71 12.90 8.19 13.53
N ILE A 72 12.08 7.20 13.91
CA ILE A 72 11.05 6.65 13.00
C ILE A 72 9.91 7.66 12.87
N SER A 73 9.45 7.92 11.64
CA SER A 73 8.28 8.76 11.41
C SER A 73 7.00 7.94 11.66
N TRP A 74 6.23 8.33 12.68
CA TRP A 74 5.01 7.63 13.07
C TRP A 74 3.75 8.19 12.41
N ASP A 75 3.83 9.40 11.83
CA ASP A 75 2.69 10.13 11.29
C ASP A 75 2.12 9.51 9.99
N ARG A 76 2.94 8.70 9.31
CA ARG A 76 2.59 8.02 8.05
C ARG A 76 1.88 6.68 8.25
N GLY A 77 1.63 6.29 9.50
CA GLY A 77 0.95 5.05 9.85
C GLY A 77 1.89 3.84 9.99
N ILE A 78 1.30 2.70 10.34
CA ILE A 78 2.06 1.52 10.78
C ILE A 78 2.91 0.89 9.68
N LYS A 79 2.43 0.87 8.45
CA LYS A 79 3.16 0.27 7.32
C LYS A 79 4.49 0.98 7.06
N GLU A 80 4.46 2.32 7.09
CA GLU A 80 5.66 3.13 6.89
C GLU A 80 6.60 3.03 8.09
N ALA A 81 6.06 3.02 9.31
CA ALA A 81 6.88 2.85 10.51
C ALA A 81 7.58 1.48 10.54
N ALA A 82 6.86 0.41 10.18
CA ALA A 82 7.44 -0.92 10.04
C ALA A 82 8.51 -0.96 8.94
N HIS A 83 8.25 -0.26 7.81
CA HIS A 83 9.22 -0.13 6.73
C HIS A 83 10.52 0.53 7.19
N GLU A 84 10.45 1.67 7.88
CA GLU A 84 11.62 2.38 8.40
C GLU A 84 12.36 1.59 9.50
N LEU A 85 11.63 0.90 10.38
CA LEU A 85 12.24 0.04 11.39
C LEU A 85 13.10 -1.04 10.71
N VAL A 86 12.52 -1.78 9.77
CA VAL A 86 13.22 -2.86 9.06
C VAL A 86 14.39 -2.30 8.25
N ARG A 87 14.19 -1.19 7.52
CA ARG A 87 15.24 -0.53 6.73
C ARG A 87 16.47 -0.19 7.58
N ARG A 88 16.28 0.27 8.82
CA ARG A 88 17.41 0.62 9.71
C ARG A 88 18.19 -0.59 10.22
N PHE A 89 17.52 -1.71 10.44
CA PHE A 89 18.21 -2.95 10.78
C PHE A 89 18.91 -3.55 9.57
N GLU A 90 18.31 -3.43 8.38
CA GLU A 90 18.95 -3.82 7.10
C GLU A 90 20.22 -3.01 6.84
N GLN A 91 20.18 -1.68 7.00
CA GLN A 91 21.35 -0.79 6.86
C GLN A 91 22.49 -1.12 7.82
N ARG A 92 22.18 -1.68 9.01
CA ARG A 92 23.17 -2.12 9.99
C ARG A 92 23.64 -3.56 9.77
N GLY A 93 23.00 -4.32 8.88
CA GLY A 93 23.21 -5.77 8.76
C GLY A 93 22.66 -6.58 9.94
N GLU A 94 21.81 -5.98 10.76
CA GLU A 94 21.28 -6.54 12.01
C GLU A 94 19.84 -7.06 11.87
N LEU A 95 19.38 -7.32 10.65
CA LEU A 95 18.02 -7.81 10.38
C LEU A 95 17.68 -9.07 11.22
N TRP A 96 18.69 -9.90 11.46
CA TRP A 96 18.64 -11.10 12.28
C TRP A 96 18.31 -10.83 13.75
N SER A 97 18.95 -9.81 14.32
CA SER A 97 18.68 -9.38 15.70
C SER A 97 17.23 -8.92 15.84
N LEU A 98 16.73 -8.17 14.86
CA LEU A 98 15.33 -7.74 14.85
C LEU A 98 14.36 -8.94 14.85
N VAL A 99 14.59 -9.95 14.01
CA VAL A 99 13.72 -11.13 13.95
C VAL A 99 13.72 -11.91 15.26
N ALA A 100 14.87 -12.03 15.93
CA ALA A 100 14.96 -12.65 17.25
C ALA A 100 14.09 -11.91 18.29
N HIS A 101 14.23 -10.58 18.38
CA HIS A 101 13.40 -9.77 19.30
C HIS A 101 11.90 -9.82 18.94
N LEU A 102 11.55 -9.89 17.65
CA LEU A 102 10.16 -10.04 17.21
C LEU A 102 9.56 -11.39 17.63
N ARG A 103 10.37 -12.46 17.57
CA ARG A 103 9.98 -13.81 18.01
C ARG A 103 9.77 -13.85 19.52
N ASP A 104 10.62 -13.19 20.28
CA ASP A 104 10.46 -13.09 21.75
C ASP A 104 9.21 -12.28 22.13
N ALA A 105 8.93 -11.19 21.42
CA ALA A 105 7.75 -10.36 21.66
C ALA A 105 6.43 -11.02 21.22
N ARG A 106 6.46 -11.83 20.16
CA ARG A 106 5.27 -12.50 19.57
C ARG A 106 5.61 -13.94 19.14
N PRO A 107 5.67 -14.89 20.10
CA PRO A 107 6.09 -16.27 19.80
C PRO A 107 5.04 -17.05 18.99
N LEU A 108 3.78 -16.61 18.99
CA LEU A 108 2.69 -17.24 18.22
C LEU A 108 2.69 -16.85 16.74
N VAL A 109 3.46 -15.83 16.36
CA VAL A 109 3.58 -15.40 14.97
C VAL A 109 4.73 -16.18 14.36
N GLU A 110 4.47 -16.93 13.30
CA GLU A 110 5.55 -17.48 12.49
C GLU A 110 6.34 -16.30 11.92
N TRP A 111 7.62 -16.21 12.24
CA TRP A 111 8.52 -15.24 11.62
C TRP A 111 9.31 -15.99 10.55
N PRO A 112 9.65 -15.35 9.40
CA PRO A 112 10.39 -16.03 8.34
C PRO A 112 11.59 -16.73 8.96
N ASP A 113 11.55 -18.06 8.90
CA ASP A 113 12.62 -18.90 9.37
C ASP A 113 13.74 -18.69 8.39
N LEU A 114 14.64 -17.85 8.84
CA LEU A 114 15.82 -17.59 8.07
C LEU A 114 16.49 -18.94 7.88
N ARG A 115 16.70 -19.31 6.61
CA ARG A 115 17.50 -20.49 6.27
C ARG A 115 18.76 -20.39 7.11
N THR A 116 18.87 -21.25 8.13
CA THR A 116 20.13 -21.50 8.81
C THR A 116 21.07 -21.83 7.67
N VAL A 117 21.91 -20.86 7.30
CA VAL A 117 23.04 -21.12 6.42
C VAL A 117 23.72 -22.30 7.10
N PRO A 118 23.70 -23.50 6.51
CA PRO A 118 24.29 -24.66 7.16
C PRO A 118 25.71 -24.22 7.52
N PRO A 119 26.13 -24.36 8.79
CA PRO A 119 27.44 -23.89 9.20
C PRO A 119 28.46 -24.43 8.21
N PRO A 120 29.39 -23.60 7.70
CA PRO A 120 30.32 -23.98 6.63
C PRO A 120 31.15 -25.23 6.98
N SER A 121 31.16 -25.62 8.25
CA SER A 121 31.76 -26.84 8.79
C SER A 121 31.16 -28.15 8.26
N SER A 122 29.96 -28.17 7.66
CA SER A 122 29.31 -29.44 7.28
C SER A 122 29.56 -29.90 5.83
N ILE A 123 30.26 -29.11 5.01
CA ILE A 123 30.61 -29.51 3.63
C ILE A 123 32.04 -30.08 3.58
N ALA A 124 32.83 -29.94 4.65
CA ALA A 124 34.22 -30.39 4.68
C ALA A 124 34.42 -31.85 5.15
N HIS A 125 33.36 -32.56 5.58
CA HIS A 125 33.50 -33.93 6.12
C HIS A 125 32.81 -35.04 5.33
N THR A 126 32.21 -34.73 4.18
CA THR A 126 31.62 -35.75 3.29
C THR A 126 32.32 -35.90 1.95
N ALA A 127 33.45 -35.22 1.75
CA ALA A 127 34.27 -35.32 0.52
C ALA A 127 35.50 -36.25 0.67
N ALA A 128 35.69 -36.91 1.82
CA ALA A 128 36.85 -37.78 2.05
C ALA A 128 36.56 -39.28 1.89
N ASP A 129 35.32 -39.71 1.67
CA ASP A 129 35.02 -41.15 1.62
C ASP A 129 33.87 -41.50 0.66
N ILE A 130 33.96 -41.00 -0.58
CA ILE A 130 33.17 -41.57 -1.69
C ILE A 130 34.06 -42.63 -2.35
N PRO A 131 33.84 -43.93 -2.11
CA PRO A 131 34.53 -44.98 -2.85
C PRO A 131 34.24 -44.80 -4.34
N ARG A 132 35.32 -44.71 -5.12
CA ARG A 132 35.34 -44.61 -6.58
C ARG A 132 34.31 -45.59 -7.19
N PRO A 133 33.25 -45.12 -7.86
CA PRO A 133 32.27 -46.02 -8.45
C PRO A 133 32.93 -46.84 -9.57
N ALA A 134 32.72 -48.16 -9.52
CA ALA A 134 33.17 -49.09 -10.54
C ALA A 134 32.55 -48.72 -11.91
N PRO A 135 33.28 -48.94 -13.02
CA PRO A 135 32.79 -48.63 -14.36
C PRO A 135 31.53 -49.46 -14.67
N LEU A 136 30.41 -48.77 -14.87
CA LEU A 136 29.14 -49.39 -15.27
C LEU A 136 29.23 -49.96 -16.70
N PRO A 137 28.70 -51.16 -16.94
CA PRO A 137 28.61 -51.74 -18.27
C PRO A 137 27.64 -50.95 -19.16
N LYS A 138 28.02 -50.79 -20.44
CA LYS A 138 27.25 -50.12 -21.48
C LYS A 138 25.89 -50.81 -21.66
N LEU A 139 24.82 -50.21 -21.15
CA LEU A 139 23.45 -50.62 -21.44
C LEU A 139 22.96 -49.86 -22.67
N THR A 140 22.58 -50.63 -23.68
CA THR A 140 21.91 -50.21 -24.92
C THR A 140 20.57 -49.52 -24.62
N PRO A 141 20.18 -48.50 -25.40
CA PRO A 141 18.96 -47.74 -25.15
C PRO A 141 17.72 -48.58 -25.49
N ILE A 142 16.83 -48.72 -24.50
CA ILE A 142 15.51 -49.32 -24.64
C ILE A 142 14.55 -48.27 -25.21
N PRO A 143 13.75 -48.57 -26.25
CA PRO A 143 12.80 -47.64 -26.84
C PRO A 143 11.59 -47.42 -25.91
N VAL A 144 11.28 -46.15 -25.63
CA VAL A 144 10.14 -45.72 -24.82
C VAL A 144 8.91 -45.55 -25.73
N PRO A 145 7.77 -46.21 -25.45
CA PRO A 145 6.54 -45.99 -26.20
C PRO A 145 5.87 -44.66 -25.79
N ILE A 146 5.37 -43.94 -26.80
CA ILE A 146 4.62 -42.69 -26.70
C ILE A 146 3.18 -43.00 -26.27
N PRO A 147 2.66 -42.43 -25.17
CA PRO A 147 1.23 -42.51 -24.88
C PRO A 147 0.46 -41.46 -25.68
N THR A 148 -0.33 -41.94 -26.64
CA THR A 148 -1.42 -41.19 -27.28
C THR A 148 -2.68 -41.41 -26.44
N GLU A 149 -3.09 -40.41 -25.65
CA GLU A 149 -4.44 -40.35 -25.09
C GLU A 149 -5.03 -38.95 -25.31
N ALA A 150 -6.16 -38.95 -26.02
CA ALA A 150 -6.97 -37.78 -26.30
C ALA A 150 -7.90 -37.50 -25.09
N PRO A 151 -8.04 -36.24 -24.63
CA PRO A 151 -9.06 -35.91 -23.64
C PRO A 151 -10.44 -35.83 -24.32
N THR A 152 -11.28 -36.82 -23.99
CA THR A 152 -12.72 -36.87 -24.27
C THR A 152 -13.44 -35.64 -23.73
N LEU A 153 -14.28 -35.03 -24.58
CA LEU A 153 -15.20 -33.94 -24.26
C LEU A 153 -16.12 -34.29 -23.08
N ALA A 154 -16.17 -33.40 -22.08
CA ALA A 154 -17.25 -33.35 -21.10
C ALA A 154 -18.46 -32.55 -21.65
N PRO A 155 -19.71 -32.92 -21.29
CA PRO A 155 -20.92 -32.27 -21.77
C PRO A 155 -21.20 -30.90 -21.08
N PRO A 156 -22.01 -30.02 -21.71
CA PRO A 156 -22.29 -28.67 -21.21
C PRO A 156 -23.25 -28.68 -20.00
N ILE A 157 -22.90 -27.87 -19.00
CA ILE A 157 -23.73 -27.59 -17.81
C ILE A 157 -24.83 -26.59 -18.19
N PRO A 158 -26.11 -26.82 -17.88
CA PRO A 158 -27.20 -25.91 -18.23
C PRO A 158 -27.18 -24.62 -17.38
N PRO A 159 -27.64 -23.47 -17.94
CA PRO A 159 -27.68 -22.20 -17.22
C PRO A 159 -28.79 -22.21 -16.16
N THR A 160 -28.42 -21.99 -14.90
CA THR A 160 -29.39 -21.77 -13.82
C THR A 160 -29.86 -20.32 -13.87
N THR A 161 -31.05 -20.11 -14.41
CA THR A 161 -31.78 -18.84 -14.39
C THR A 161 -32.11 -18.49 -12.94
N ARG A 162 -31.44 -17.48 -12.37
CA ARG A 162 -31.71 -16.97 -11.02
C ARG A 162 -32.67 -15.79 -11.13
N THR A 163 -33.94 -16.03 -10.83
CA THR A 163 -34.98 -15.00 -10.69
C THR A 163 -34.70 -14.15 -9.44
N PRO A 164 -34.68 -12.81 -9.52
CA PRO A 164 -34.63 -11.96 -8.33
C PRO A 164 -36.01 -11.94 -7.66
N VAL A 165 -36.11 -12.58 -6.49
CA VAL A 165 -37.23 -12.37 -5.57
C VAL A 165 -36.93 -11.09 -4.79
N THR A 166 -37.70 -10.03 -5.07
CA THR A 166 -37.73 -8.79 -4.30
C THR A 166 -38.66 -8.99 -3.11
N PRO A 167 -38.17 -9.11 -1.86
CA PRO A 167 -39.06 -9.07 -0.71
C PRO A 167 -39.55 -7.64 -0.52
N ALA A 168 -40.85 -7.44 -0.76
CA ALA A 168 -41.58 -6.27 -0.30
C ALA A 168 -41.38 -6.10 1.21
N SER A 169 -41.06 -4.88 1.62
CA SER A 169 -40.89 -4.49 3.01
C SER A 169 -42.21 -3.90 3.53
N PRO A 170 -42.87 -4.52 4.54
CA PRO A 170 -43.97 -3.89 5.24
C PRO A 170 -43.57 -3.66 6.71
N PHE A 171 -43.19 -2.43 7.07
CA PHE A 171 -43.23 -1.96 8.45
C PHE A 171 -43.60 -0.48 8.41
N ALA A 172 -44.87 -0.11 8.58
CA ALA A 172 -45.66 -0.15 9.82
C ALA A 172 -44.96 0.63 10.94
N ALA A 173 -45.28 1.92 11.00
CA ALA A 173 -44.93 2.82 12.08
C ALA A 173 -45.67 2.42 13.36
N ALA A 174 -44.95 2.36 14.48
CA ALA A 174 -45.52 2.36 15.82
C ALA A 174 -44.87 3.50 16.62
N PRO A 175 -45.64 4.37 17.30
CA PRO A 175 -45.10 5.36 18.22
C PRO A 175 -44.95 4.75 19.61
N LEU A 176 -43.75 4.80 20.17
CA LEU A 176 -43.53 4.51 21.59
C LEU A 176 -43.48 5.82 22.38
N VAL A 177 -44.56 6.03 23.13
CA VAL A 177 -44.64 6.89 24.30
C VAL A 177 -43.66 6.35 25.35
N GLY A 178 -42.75 7.20 25.82
CA GLY A 178 -41.78 6.85 26.86
C GLY A 178 -41.65 7.99 27.87
N ALA A 179 -42.47 7.92 28.92
CA ALA A 179 -42.42 8.80 30.08
C ALA A 179 -41.23 8.47 30.99
N GLY A 180 -40.61 9.54 31.51
CA GLY A 180 -40.02 9.67 32.85
C GLY A 180 -39.18 8.53 33.45
N ALA A 181 -37.88 8.79 33.61
CA ALA A 181 -37.16 8.42 34.83
C ALA A 181 -35.98 9.37 35.07
N ARG A 182 -36.15 10.26 36.05
CA ARG A 182 -35.04 10.95 36.72
C ARG A 182 -34.23 9.90 37.47
N ALA A 183 -32.92 9.85 37.24
CA ALA A 183 -31.99 9.29 38.20
C ALA A 183 -30.81 10.26 38.33
N ALA A 184 -30.76 10.91 39.48
CA ALA A 184 -29.61 11.65 39.95
C ALA A 184 -28.42 10.70 40.10
N SER A 185 -27.25 11.10 39.63
CA SER A 185 -26.01 10.62 40.21
C SER A 185 -25.03 11.77 40.36
N THR A 186 -24.58 11.86 41.59
CA THR A 186 -23.74 12.85 42.24
C THR A 186 -22.29 12.78 41.78
N GLY A 187 -21.68 13.96 41.75
CA GLY A 187 -20.26 14.28 41.63
C GLY A 187 -19.23 13.17 41.78
N ARG A 188 -18.32 13.11 40.80
CA ARG A 188 -16.92 12.79 41.05
C ARG A 188 -16.04 13.67 40.16
N ALA A 189 -15.20 14.44 40.83
CA ALA A 189 -14.22 15.36 40.26
C ALA A 189 -13.36 14.68 39.19
N ALA A 190 -13.47 15.16 37.95
CA ALA A 190 -12.57 14.79 36.87
C ALA A 190 -11.45 15.83 36.79
N ALA A 191 -10.23 15.37 37.09
CA ALA A 191 -9.00 16.07 36.82
C ALA A 191 -8.94 16.52 35.35
N ALA A 192 -8.68 17.81 35.16
CA ALA A 192 -8.49 18.43 33.86
C ALA A 192 -7.21 17.90 33.19
N ALA A 193 -7.33 16.79 32.46
CA ALA A 193 -6.35 16.41 31.47
C ALA A 193 -6.50 17.35 30.26
N ARG A 194 -5.68 18.41 30.21
CA ARG A 194 -5.49 19.26 29.04
C ARG A 194 -5.11 18.38 27.85
N ALA A 195 -6.02 18.25 26.89
CA ALA A 195 -5.71 17.70 25.58
C ALA A 195 -4.72 18.66 24.87
N PRO A 196 -3.60 18.17 24.30
CA PRO A 196 -2.70 19.00 23.52
C PRO A 196 -3.41 19.40 22.23
N THR A 197 -3.68 20.69 22.08
CA THR A 197 -4.10 21.31 20.82
C THR A 197 -3.01 21.05 19.79
N SER A 198 -3.33 20.29 18.74
CA SER A 198 -2.46 20.10 17.58
C SER A 198 -2.33 21.43 16.83
N ALA A 199 -1.34 22.23 17.23
CA ALA A 199 -0.96 23.44 16.51
C ALA A 199 -0.55 23.04 15.09
N ALA A 200 -1.23 23.60 14.10
CA ALA A 200 -0.90 23.45 12.68
C ALA A 200 0.55 23.90 12.46
N ARG A 201 1.48 22.95 12.33
CA ARG A 201 2.88 23.23 12.05
C ARG A 201 2.94 23.84 10.65
N ARG A 202 3.30 25.12 10.58
CA ARG A 202 3.72 25.75 9.32
C ARG A 202 4.95 24.99 8.84
N ILE A 203 4.81 24.26 7.74
CA ILE A 203 5.92 23.57 7.09
C ILE A 203 6.82 24.65 6.52
N ASP A 204 8.09 24.64 6.94
CA ASP A 204 9.10 25.58 6.49
C ASP A 204 9.36 25.36 4.99
N PRO A 205 9.20 26.37 4.12
CA PRO A 205 9.37 26.23 2.67
C PRO A 205 10.74 25.71 2.25
N ARG A 206 11.75 25.86 3.12
CA ARG A 206 13.09 25.31 2.89
C ARG A 206 13.12 23.79 2.90
N VAL A 207 12.30 23.16 3.75
CA VAL A 207 12.18 21.68 3.79
C VAL A 207 11.51 21.17 2.52
N LEU A 208 10.56 21.94 1.99
CA LEU A 208 9.85 21.60 0.75
C LEU A 208 10.79 21.70 -0.47
N LEU A 209 11.64 22.73 -0.53
CA LEU A 209 12.69 22.86 -1.55
C LEU A 209 13.76 21.75 -1.45
N ALA A 210 14.17 21.39 -0.23
CA ALA A 210 15.11 20.29 -0.02
C ALA A 210 14.54 18.95 -0.49
N ALA A 211 13.27 18.67 -0.18
CA ALA A 211 12.58 17.47 -0.65
C ALA A 211 12.49 17.42 -2.18
N LEU A 212 12.19 18.55 -2.82
CA LEU A 212 12.09 18.64 -4.28
C LEU A 212 13.45 18.43 -4.95
N GLY A 213 14.53 19.00 -4.40
CA GLY A 213 15.89 18.79 -4.88
C GLY A 213 16.33 17.31 -4.81
N LEU A 214 15.93 16.61 -3.74
CA LEU A 214 16.24 15.19 -3.56
C LEU A 214 15.51 14.30 -4.58
N VAL A 215 14.27 14.64 -4.92
CA VAL A 215 13.51 13.95 -5.98
C VAL A 215 14.18 14.14 -7.34
N VAL A 216 14.58 15.36 -7.70
CA VAL A 216 15.27 15.64 -8.97
C VAL A 216 16.61 14.91 -9.04
N ALA A 217 17.40 14.92 -7.96
CA ALA A 217 18.67 14.19 -7.91
C ALA A 217 18.47 12.68 -8.11
N SER A 218 17.42 12.09 -7.52
CA SER A 218 17.10 10.67 -7.71
C SER A 218 16.74 10.32 -9.16
N LEU A 219 16.01 11.21 -9.84
CA LEU A 219 15.66 11.02 -11.26
C LEU A 219 16.90 11.11 -12.16
N VAL A 220 17.84 12.01 -11.88
CA VAL A 220 19.09 12.12 -12.64
C VAL A 220 19.93 10.86 -12.48
N VAL A 221 20.05 10.31 -11.27
CA VAL A 221 20.79 9.05 -11.04
C VAL A 221 20.13 7.88 -11.76
N ALA A 222 18.80 7.76 -11.70
CA ALA A 222 18.06 6.72 -12.42
C ALA A 222 18.24 6.84 -13.95
N PHE A 223 18.23 8.07 -14.49
CA PHE A 223 18.45 8.33 -15.90
C PHE A 223 19.88 7.96 -16.35
N LEU A 224 20.89 8.28 -15.54
CA LEU A 224 22.28 7.91 -15.82
C LEU A 224 22.50 6.39 -15.76
N MET A 225 21.88 5.69 -14.81
CA MET A 225 21.90 4.22 -14.80
C MET A 225 21.20 3.61 -16.04
N GLY A 226 20.10 4.19 -16.50
CA GLY A 226 19.42 3.75 -17.72
C GLY A 226 20.24 3.95 -19.00
N ARG A 227 20.96 5.08 -19.08
CA ARG A 227 21.84 5.40 -20.22
C ARG A 227 23.07 4.48 -20.31
N ALA A 228 23.65 4.08 -19.18
CA ALA A 228 24.79 3.16 -19.16
C ALA A 228 24.44 1.72 -19.60
N SER A 229 23.15 1.34 -19.59
CA SER A 229 22.68 0.02 -20.05
C SER A 229 22.27 0.00 -21.53
N SER A 230 22.37 1.14 -22.22
CA SER A 230 21.89 1.31 -23.59
C SER A 230 23.04 1.54 -24.55
N ASP A 231 24.00 0.61 -24.63
CA ASP A 231 24.91 0.57 -25.77
C ASP A 231 24.13 0.01 -26.99
N PRO A 232 23.97 0.78 -28.08
CA PRO A 232 23.47 0.22 -29.32
C PRO A 232 24.55 -0.71 -29.88
N ALA A 233 24.27 -2.01 -29.88
CA ALA A 233 25.12 -3.01 -30.51
C ALA A 233 25.39 -2.61 -31.97
N GLU A 234 26.63 -2.20 -32.19
CA GLU A 234 27.20 -1.83 -33.48
C GLU A 234 27.21 -3.03 -34.43
N ALA A 235 26.86 -2.76 -35.68
CA ALA A 235 26.65 -3.72 -36.74
C ALA A 235 27.89 -4.60 -36.98
N ALA A 236 27.77 -5.89 -36.65
CA ALA A 236 28.67 -6.93 -37.15
C ALA A 236 27.97 -7.75 -38.25
N ALA A 237 28.71 -7.90 -39.35
CA ALA A 237 28.34 -8.43 -40.66
C ALA A 237 27.73 -9.86 -40.68
N PRO A 238 27.04 -10.24 -41.78
CA PRO A 238 26.43 -11.56 -41.92
C PRO A 238 27.49 -12.60 -42.31
N SER A 239 27.63 -13.67 -41.52
CA SER A 239 28.25 -14.92 -41.99
C SER A 239 27.77 -16.13 -41.20
N SER A 240 27.31 -17.11 -41.98
CA SER A 240 27.17 -18.55 -41.68
C SER A 240 26.06 -19.00 -40.72
N GLU A 241 24.92 -19.24 -41.35
CA GLU A 241 24.07 -20.43 -41.25
C GLU A 241 24.64 -21.58 -40.38
N ALA A 242 24.22 -21.59 -39.12
CA ALA A 242 24.20 -22.77 -38.25
C ALA A 242 22.87 -22.74 -37.45
N PRO A 243 22.18 -23.89 -37.29
CA PRO A 243 20.88 -23.92 -36.63
C PRO A 243 21.03 -23.51 -35.15
N PRO A 244 20.24 -22.53 -34.65
CA PRO A 244 20.40 -22.04 -33.29
C PRO A 244 19.89 -23.08 -32.30
N ALA A 245 20.80 -23.58 -31.47
CA ALA A 245 20.44 -24.23 -30.21
C ALA A 245 19.64 -23.22 -29.35
N PRO A 246 18.58 -23.65 -28.64
CA PRO A 246 17.78 -22.76 -27.82
C PRO A 246 18.64 -22.20 -26.68
N GLN A 247 19.11 -20.97 -26.85
CA GLN A 247 19.75 -20.23 -25.76
C GLN A 247 18.68 -19.87 -24.74
N LEU A 248 18.57 -20.71 -23.72
CA LEU A 248 17.77 -20.50 -22.52
C LEU A 248 18.43 -19.39 -21.68
N ARG A 249 18.48 -18.16 -22.19
CA ARG A 249 18.83 -17.01 -21.35
C ARG A 249 17.69 -16.80 -20.36
N PRO A 250 17.97 -16.65 -19.05
CA PRO A 250 16.93 -16.32 -18.09
C PRO A 250 16.43 -14.92 -18.41
N GLU A 251 15.27 -14.84 -19.07
CA GLU A 251 14.54 -13.59 -19.23
C GLU A 251 14.40 -12.94 -17.85
N GLY A 252 14.95 -11.73 -17.73
CA GLY A 252 14.89 -10.99 -16.48
C GLY A 252 13.45 -10.81 -16.01
N LEU A 253 13.25 -10.66 -14.70
CA LEU A 253 11.93 -10.42 -14.12
C LEU A 253 11.20 -9.24 -14.79
N ALA A 254 11.94 -8.24 -15.27
CA ALA A 254 11.40 -7.11 -16.04
C ALA A 254 10.75 -7.54 -17.36
N THR A 255 11.38 -8.45 -18.12
CA THR A 255 10.85 -8.95 -19.39
C THR A 255 9.58 -9.79 -19.16
N ARG A 256 9.55 -10.61 -18.11
CA ARG A 256 8.34 -11.35 -17.72
C ARG A 256 7.21 -10.42 -17.29
N ALA A 257 7.52 -9.34 -16.57
CA ALA A 257 6.53 -8.35 -16.18
C ALA A 257 5.96 -7.62 -17.41
N ALA A 258 6.81 -7.21 -18.35
CA ALA A 258 6.39 -6.58 -19.61
C ALA A 258 5.46 -7.51 -20.40
N ALA A 259 5.85 -8.78 -20.59
CA ALA A 259 5.03 -9.76 -21.28
C ALA A 259 3.68 -10.04 -20.58
N ALA A 260 3.62 -9.94 -19.25
CA ALA A 260 2.37 -10.07 -18.50
C ALA A 260 1.45 -8.85 -18.68
N VAL A 261 2.02 -7.65 -18.78
CA VAL A 261 1.27 -6.41 -19.07
C VAL A 261 0.70 -6.47 -20.49
N ASP A 262 1.50 -6.87 -21.48
CA ASP A 262 1.06 -6.94 -22.87
C ASP A 262 -0.14 -7.88 -23.06
N ARG A 263 -0.10 -9.07 -22.43
CA ARG A 263 -1.25 -10.01 -22.44
C ARG A 263 -2.50 -9.42 -21.82
N ARG A 264 -2.37 -8.61 -20.77
CA ARG A 264 -3.52 -7.95 -20.13
C ARG A 264 -4.09 -6.84 -20.99
N VAL A 265 -3.23 -6.03 -21.61
CA VAL A 265 -3.64 -4.97 -22.54
C VAL A 265 -4.38 -5.58 -23.73
N GLU A 266 -3.88 -6.69 -24.27
CA GLU A 266 -4.55 -7.41 -25.35
C GLU A 266 -5.92 -7.98 -24.93
N ALA A 267 -6.03 -8.52 -23.72
CA ALA A 267 -7.30 -8.99 -23.18
C ALA A 267 -8.32 -7.84 -23.03
N VAL A 268 -7.88 -6.66 -22.55
CA VAL A 268 -8.73 -5.46 -22.47
C VAL A 268 -9.16 -4.99 -23.86
N ALA A 269 -8.24 -4.98 -24.82
CA ALA A 269 -8.52 -4.61 -26.21
C ALA A 269 -9.63 -5.49 -26.81
N ARG A 270 -9.56 -6.80 -26.59
CA ARG A 270 -10.59 -7.75 -27.07
C ARG A 270 -11.94 -7.54 -26.42
N VAL A 271 -11.98 -7.35 -25.10
CA VAL A 271 -13.23 -7.12 -24.35
C VAL A 271 -13.92 -5.82 -24.78
N CYS A 272 -13.14 -4.80 -25.14
CA CYS A 272 -13.63 -3.49 -25.56
C CYS A 272 -13.73 -3.30 -27.08
N GLU A 273 -13.47 -4.33 -27.88
CA GLU A 273 -13.44 -4.28 -29.35
C GLU A 273 -12.56 -3.14 -29.90
N ILE A 274 -11.36 -2.99 -29.36
CA ILE A 274 -10.40 -1.95 -29.72
C ILE A 274 -9.30 -2.56 -30.61
N PRO A 275 -8.96 -1.93 -31.75
CA PRO A 275 -7.88 -2.41 -32.59
C PRO A 275 -6.53 -2.39 -31.84
N PRO A 276 -5.65 -3.38 -32.08
CA PRO A 276 -4.36 -3.45 -31.40
C PRO A 276 -3.49 -2.23 -31.71
N GLY A 277 -2.66 -1.83 -30.75
CA GLY A 277 -1.80 -0.65 -30.81
C GLY A 277 -0.88 -0.55 -29.60
N PRO A 278 -0.10 0.53 -29.47
CA PRO A 278 0.71 0.76 -28.28
C PRO A 278 -0.18 0.79 -27.02
N ALA A 279 0.33 0.25 -25.90
CA ALA A 279 -0.47 -0.01 -24.71
C ALA A 279 -1.21 1.22 -24.16
N ASP A 280 -0.57 2.39 -24.23
CA ASP A 280 -1.16 3.65 -23.78
C ASP A 280 -2.41 4.04 -24.62
N ASP A 281 -2.36 3.87 -25.94
CA ASP A 281 -3.49 4.17 -26.83
C ASP A 281 -4.64 3.20 -26.62
N VAL A 282 -4.33 1.91 -26.43
CA VAL A 282 -5.34 0.86 -26.18
C VAL A 282 -6.06 1.14 -24.87
N MET A 283 -5.33 1.45 -23.79
CA MET A 283 -5.91 1.74 -22.48
C MET A 283 -6.74 3.02 -22.49
N ARG A 284 -6.30 4.06 -23.19
CA ARG A 284 -7.07 5.30 -23.35
C ARG A 284 -8.40 5.05 -24.08
N ARG A 285 -8.37 4.35 -25.21
CA ARG A 285 -9.60 3.99 -25.96
C ARG A 285 -10.49 3.04 -25.15
N ALA A 286 -9.91 2.15 -24.34
CA ALA A 286 -10.64 1.25 -23.46
C ALA A 286 -11.39 2.02 -22.38
N PHE A 287 -10.76 3.06 -21.84
CA PHE A 287 -11.43 3.95 -20.91
C PHE A 287 -12.56 4.76 -21.58
N GLU A 288 -12.35 5.27 -22.79
CA GLU A 288 -13.38 6.02 -23.53
C GLU A 288 -14.59 5.14 -23.93
N ARG A 289 -14.36 3.84 -24.22
CA ARG A 289 -15.40 2.93 -24.74
C ARG A 289 -16.07 2.04 -23.69
N CYS A 290 -15.31 1.59 -22.70
CA CYS A 290 -15.76 0.68 -21.64
C CYS A 290 -15.62 1.26 -20.22
N GLY A 291 -15.06 2.47 -20.08
CA GLY A 291 -14.87 3.09 -18.78
C GLY A 291 -16.19 3.40 -18.08
N PRO A 292 -16.14 3.63 -16.76
CA PRO A 292 -17.32 4.05 -16.02
C PRO A 292 -17.87 5.32 -16.65
N ALA A 293 -19.16 5.33 -17.01
CA ALA A 293 -19.83 6.50 -17.56
C ALA A 293 -19.57 7.69 -16.63
N LEU A 294 -18.83 8.68 -17.12
CA LEU A 294 -18.60 9.89 -16.34
C LEU A 294 -19.97 10.48 -15.99
N PRO A 295 -20.21 10.83 -14.71
CA PRO A 295 -21.45 11.46 -14.34
C PRO A 295 -21.65 12.69 -15.24
N PRO A 296 -22.87 12.95 -15.73
CA PRO A 296 -23.14 14.06 -16.63
C PRO A 296 -22.59 15.33 -15.99
N SER A 297 -21.59 15.92 -16.64
CA SER A 297 -20.98 17.15 -16.17
C SER A 297 -22.11 18.18 -16.08
N PRO A 298 -22.35 18.81 -14.92
CA PRO A 298 -23.43 19.76 -14.77
C PRO A 298 -23.21 20.85 -15.82
N GLN A 299 -24.08 20.90 -16.82
CA GLN A 299 -24.05 21.90 -17.86
C GLN A 299 -24.05 23.26 -17.18
N ARG A 300 -22.91 23.95 -17.31
CA ARG A 300 -22.77 25.34 -16.91
C ARG A 300 -23.90 26.11 -17.59
N PRO A 301 -24.87 26.67 -16.86
CA PRO A 301 -25.95 27.41 -17.50
C PRO A 301 -25.32 28.53 -18.33
N ALA A 302 -25.61 28.49 -19.63
CA ALA A 302 -25.25 29.54 -20.56
C ALA A 302 -25.78 30.87 -19.99
N GLY A 303 -24.88 31.82 -19.80
CA GLY A 303 -25.22 33.13 -19.25
C GLY A 303 -26.32 33.78 -20.08
N ALA A 304 -27.51 33.88 -19.49
CA ALA A 304 -28.54 34.80 -19.95
C ALA A 304 -27.99 36.21 -19.73
N GLY A 305 -27.72 36.90 -20.84
CA GLY A 305 -27.30 38.29 -20.85
C GLY A 305 -28.32 39.16 -20.12
N ALA A 306 -27.80 39.94 -19.18
CA ALA A 306 -28.51 41.01 -18.49
C ALA A 306 -28.84 42.15 -19.47
N ARG A 307 -30.13 42.53 -19.57
CA ARG A 307 -30.59 43.86 -20.01
C ARG A 307 -31.99 44.18 -19.45
N GLY A 308 -32.11 45.39 -18.87
CA GLY A 308 -33.35 46.15 -18.65
C GLY A 308 -34.04 45.84 -17.33
N ALA A 309 -34.04 46.76 -16.35
CA ALA A 309 -35.05 47.83 -16.14
C ALA A 309 -36.36 47.22 -15.61
N GLU A 310 -37.02 47.68 -14.54
CA GLU A 310 -37.29 49.04 -14.11
C GLU A 310 -37.91 49.00 -12.68
N ALA A 311 -37.84 50.11 -11.96
CA ALA A 311 -38.32 50.29 -10.60
C ALA A 311 -39.85 50.44 -10.50
N ALA A 312 -40.45 49.97 -9.39
CA ALA A 312 -41.51 50.70 -8.68
C ALA A 312 -41.75 50.11 -7.26
N PRO A 313 -42.25 50.92 -6.30
CA PRO A 313 -42.27 50.59 -4.87
C PRO A 313 -43.67 50.30 -4.27
N ALA A 314 -43.64 49.86 -3.01
CA ALA A 314 -44.70 49.84 -1.99
C ALA A 314 -45.75 48.71 -2.07
N GLU A 315 -45.85 47.90 -1.00
CA GLU A 315 -47.01 47.97 -0.09
C GLU A 315 -46.76 47.18 1.21
N GLN A 316 -47.25 47.76 2.31
CA GLN A 316 -47.23 47.24 3.67
C GLN A 316 -48.32 46.17 3.85
N ALA A 317 -48.04 45.05 4.53
CA ALA A 317 -49.07 44.31 5.27
C ALA A 317 -48.49 43.34 6.31
N THR A 318 -48.75 43.68 7.58
CA THR A 318 -49.17 42.77 8.66
C THR A 318 -48.16 41.76 9.22
N ARG A 319 -47.56 42.18 10.34
CA ARG A 319 -46.75 41.40 11.28
C ARG A 319 -47.64 40.64 12.28
N PRO A 320 -47.60 39.30 12.37
CA PRO A 320 -48.16 38.56 13.49
C PRO A 320 -47.18 38.52 14.69
N PRO A 321 -47.67 38.38 15.94
CA PRO A 321 -46.85 38.39 17.16
C PRO A 321 -45.97 37.13 17.28
N PRO A 322 -44.77 37.23 17.87
CA PRO A 322 -43.85 36.11 17.99
C PRO A 322 -44.31 35.11 19.06
N PRO A 323 -44.34 33.79 18.78
CA PRO A 323 -44.43 32.80 19.84
C PRO A 323 -43.11 32.74 20.62
N SER A 324 -43.31 32.71 21.94
CA SER A 324 -42.36 32.50 23.02
C SER A 324 -41.10 31.70 22.67
N SER A 325 -39.93 32.27 22.96
CA SER A 325 -38.62 31.62 22.87
C SER A 325 -38.52 30.42 23.81
N ALA A 326 -38.88 29.24 23.31
CA ALA A 326 -38.28 28.00 23.79
C ALA A 326 -36.84 27.94 23.24
N ALA A 327 -35.87 27.86 24.14
CA ALA A 327 -34.45 27.83 23.84
C ALA A 327 -34.12 26.70 22.84
N ALA A 328 -33.92 27.08 21.57
CA ALA A 328 -33.29 26.20 20.59
C ALA A 328 -31.87 25.87 21.10
N PRO A 329 -31.44 24.60 21.10
CA PRO A 329 -30.05 24.27 21.37
C PRO A 329 -29.19 25.00 20.33
N ARG A 330 -28.37 25.93 20.80
CA ARG A 330 -27.44 26.72 19.98
C ARG A 330 -26.67 25.77 19.06
N ALA A 331 -26.90 25.89 17.76
CA ALA A 331 -26.06 25.25 16.76
C ALA A 331 -24.64 25.82 16.94
N PRO A 332 -23.61 24.99 17.17
CA PRO A 332 -22.25 25.48 17.35
C PRO A 332 -21.78 26.13 16.05
N GLU A 333 -21.33 27.39 16.17
CA GLU A 333 -20.80 28.18 15.07
C GLU A 333 -19.64 27.47 14.37
N ALA A 334 -19.60 27.69 13.06
CA ALA A 334 -18.77 27.02 12.08
C ALA A 334 -17.26 27.16 12.39
N GLY A 335 -16.68 26.13 13.00
CA GLY A 335 -15.27 25.83 12.81
C GLY A 335 -15.03 25.54 11.33
N GLY A 336 -13.97 26.11 10.75
CA GLY A 336 -13.61 26.01 9.32
C GLY A 336 -13.53 24.58 8.77
N LYS A 337 -13.05 24.38 7.54
CA LYS A 337 -13.09 23.08 6.81
C LYS A 337 -12.72 21.83 7.65
N ALA A 338 -11.84 21.97 8.65
CA ALA A 338 -11.53 20.94 9.65
C ALA A 338 -12.74 20.44 10.49
N GLY A 339 -13.65 21.34 10.89
CA GLY A 339 -14.87 21.01 11.62
C GLY A 339 -15.89 20.23 10.79
N CYS A 340 -15.96 20.51 9.48
CA CYS A 340 -16.85 19.83 8.53
C CYS A 340 -16.46 18.35 8.36
N VAL A 341 -15.17 18.07 8.11
CA VAL A 341 -14.68 16.68 8.00
C VAL A 341 -14.92 15.90 9.29
N GLY A 342 -14.70 16.53 10.45
CA GLY A 342 -14.99 15.91 11.75
C GLY A 342 -16.48 15.60 11.96
N ALA A 343 -17.39 16.42 11.42
CA ALA A 343 -18.83 16.14 11.45
C ALA A 343 -19.19 14.93 10.55
N CYS A 344 -18.59 14.83 9.36
CA CYS A 344 -18.77 13.69 8.47
C CYS A 344 -18.29 12.37 9.11
N GLU A 345 -17.15 12.39 9.82
CA GLU A 345 -16.66 11.20 10.53
C GLU A 345 -17.55 10.78 11.70
N ARG A 346 -18.13 11.74 12.41
CA ARG A 346 -19.11 11.44 13.47
C ARG A 346 -20.37 10.81 12.88
N ARG A 347 -20.87 11.32 11.74
CA ARG A 347 -22.00 10.72 11.01
C ARG A 347 -21.68 9.31 10.52
N HIS A 348 -20.50 9.07 9.99
CA HIS A 348 -20.07 7.73 9.57
C HIS A 348 -20.06 6.74 10.74
N ARG A 349 -19.46 7.13 11.88
CA ARG A 349 -19.46 6.31 13.09
C ARG A 349 -20.88 6.05 13.61
N ALA A 350 -21.75 7.05 13.58
CA ALA A 350 -23.14 6.89 13.93
C ALA A 350 -23.86 5.91 12.99
N CYS A 351 -23.69 6.06 11.66
CA CYS A 351 -24.25 5.16 10.64
C CYS A 351 -23.84 3.70 10.89
N LYS A 352 -22.54 3.46 11.09
CA LYS A 352 -22.02 2.11 11.39
C LYS A 352 -22.67 1.54 12.67
N ALA A 353 -22.79 2.34 13.72
CA ALA A 353 -23.33 1.90 15.00
C ALA A 353 -24.86 1.67 14.98
N THR A 354 -25.62 2.51 14.28
CA THR A 354 -27.10 2.48 14.31
C THR A 354 -27.71 1.67 13.18
N GLN A 355 -27.12 1.69 11.98
CA GLN A 355 -27.70 1.05 10.79
C GLN A 355 -27.11 -0.34 10.54
N CYS A 356 -25.78 -0.49 10.65
CA CYS A 356 -25.13 -1.76 10.33
C CYS A 356 -25.06 -2.72 11.54
N GLY A 357 -25.18 -2.19 12.76
CA GLY A 357 -25.09 -2.98 13.98
C GLY A 357 -23.66 -3.44 14.30
N ARG A 358 -23.53 -4.42 15.21
CA ARG A 358 -22.25 -5.05 15.53
C ARG A 358 -21.84 -6.02 14.42
N GLU A 359 -20.53 -6.20 14.25
CA GLU A 359 -19.99 -7.12 13.26
C GLU A 359 -20.50 -8.55 13.50
N PRO A 360 -21.16 -9.18 12.50
CA PRO A 360 -21.74 -10.49 12.67
C PRO A 360 -20.66 -11.57 12.71
N THR A 361 -20.85 -12.60 13.54
CA THR A 361 -19.96 -13.77 13.62
C THR A 361 -20.31 -14.84 12.59
N GLN A 362 -21.50 -14.78 11.98
CA GLN A 362 -21.94 -15.72 10.96
C GLN A 362 -21.59 -15.23 9.55
N SER A 363 -20.94 -16.09 8.76
CA SER A 363 -20.52 -15.79 7.38
C SER A 363 -21.68 -15.37 6.47
N SER A 364 -22.88 -15.93 6.68
CA SER A 364 -24.09 -15.60 5.92
C SER A 364 -24.56 -14.15 6.12
N GLN A 365 -24.29 -13.55 7.28
CA GLN A 365 -24.67 -12.17 7.60
C GLN A 365 -23.60 -11.16 7.21
N TYR A 366 -22.36 -11.62 6.98
CA TYR A 366 -21.22 -10.76 6.68
C TYR A 366 -21.41 -9.98 5.38
N GLN A 367 -22.01 -10.61 4.35
CA GLN A 367 -22.27 -9.94 3.08
C GLN A 367 -23.24 -8.75 3.23
N ARG A 368 -24.25 -8.87 4.09
CA ARG A 368 -25.23 -7.81 4.38
C ARG A 368 -24.59 -6.68 5.19
N TYR A 369 -23.78 -7.03 6.18
CA TYR A 369 -23.00 -6.06 6.97
C TYR A 369 -22.01 -5.28 6.10
N GLN A 370 -21.29 -5.96 5.19
CA GLN A 370 -20.37 -5.34 4.24
C GLN A 370 -21.10 -4.37 3.30
N SER A 371 -22.26 -4.76 2.76
CA SER A 371 -23.09 -3.86 1.94
C SER A 371 -23.54 -2.61 2.71
N CYS A 372 -23.98 -2.77 3.96
CA CYS A 372 -24.34 -1.62 4.80
C CYS A 372 -23.14 -0.71 5.07
N LEU A 373 -21.98 -1.31 5.34
CA LEU A 373 -20.76 -0.57 5.62
C LEU A 373 -20.26 0.20 4.40
N SER A 374 -20.38 -0.36 3.19
CA SER A 374 -20.08 0.37 1.95
C SER A 374 -21.00 1.57 1.75
N ASP A 375 -22.30 1.44 2.02
CA ASP A 375 -23.26 2.56 1.89
C ASP A 375 -22.95 3.68 2.89
N CYS A 376 -22.64 3.32 4.15
CA CYS A 376 -22.22 4.28 5.17
C CYS A 376 -20.91 5.00 4.78
N LEU A 377 -19.95 4.29 4.17
CA LEU A 377 -18.69 4.88 3.68
C LEU A 377 -18.92 5.81 2.49
N GLU A 378 -19.81 5.46 1.57
CA GLU A 378 -20.16 6.28 0.41
C GLU A 378 -20.81 7.60 0.84
N GLN A 379 -21.71 7.56 1.83
CA GLN A 379 -22.28 8.79 2.39
C GLN A 379 -21.22 9.66 3.09
N ALA A 380 -20.27 9.03 3.78
CA ALA A 380 -19.18 9.72 4.43
C ALA A 380 -18.23 10.39 3.42
N SER A 381 -17.93 9.74 2.31
CA SER A 381 -17.08 10.29 1.24
C SER A 381 -17.77 11.46 0.54
N LYS A 382 -19.07 11.32 0.20
CA LYS A 382 -19.89 12.43 -0.34
C LYS A 382 -19.91 13.63 0.60
N CYS A 383 -20.09 13.39 1.90
CA CYS A 383 -20.04 14.45 2.92
C CYS A 383 -18.67 15.15 2.96
N ARG A 384 -17.57 14.38 2.91
CA ARG A 384 -16.21 14.94 2.90
C ARG A 384 -15.90 15.75 1.64
N LEU A 385 -16.38 15.30 0.47
CA LEU A 385 -16.24 16.04 -0.78
C LEU A 385 -16.99 17.38 -0.74
N GLY A 386 -18.16 17.43 -0.10
CA GLY A 386 -18.90 18.67 0.11
C GLY A 386 -18.26 19.64 1.12
N CYS A 387 -17.25 19.20 1.88
CA CYS A 387 -16.49 20.05 2.80
C CYS A 387 -15.29 20.75 2.15
N LEU A 388 -14.91 20.37 0.93
CA LEU A 388 -13.84 20.97 0.14
C LEU A 388 -14.37 22.22 -0.58
#